data_AF-A0A0Q7XM20-F1
#
_entry.id   AF-A0A0Q7XM20-F1
#
_cell.length_a   1.000
_cell.length_b   1.000
_cell.length_c   1.000
_cell.angle_alpha   90.00
_cell.angle_beta   90.00
_cell.angle_gamma   90.00
#
_symmetry.space_group_name_H-M   'P 1'
#
loop_
_entity.id
_entity.type
_entity.pdbx_description
1 polymer ?
#
loop_
_entity_poly.entity_id
_entity_poly.type
_entity_poly.pdbx_seq_one_letter_code
_entity_poly.pdbx_strand_id
1 'polypeptide(L)'
;MTEAEIRALASTAAREAVKEVFSLMRVDPADIDSVVGFTDDLRYLRRQREAAEKISFKAVAAIFTTAVTGAGALVWLGLQDFFTR
;
A
#
# COMPACT_ATOMS: atom_id res chain seq x y z
N MET A 1 10.85 -19.64 -40.61
CA MET A 1 10.92 -18.30 -40.02
C MET A 1 12.37 -17.99 -39.69
N THR A 2 12.86 -16.82 -40.08
CA THR A 2 14.21 -16.35 -39.74
C THR A 2 14.21 -15.73 -38.33
N GLU A 3 15.39 -15.61 -37.71
CA GLU A 3 15.52 -14.96 -36.40
C GLU A 3 15.02 -13.50 -36.41
N ALA A 4 15.21 -12.81 -37.53
CA ALA A 4 14.70 -11.46 -37.74
C ALA A 4 13.16 -11.41 -37.75
N GLU A 5 12.50 -12.38 -38.38
CA GLU A 5 11.03 -12.49 -38.37
C GLU A 5 10.49 -12.82 -36.98
N ILE A 6 11.17 -13.69 -36.23
CA ILE A 6 10.80 -14.01 -34.84
C ILE A 6 10.91 -12.77 -33.96
N ARG A 7 12.01 -12.01 -34.07
CA ARG A 7 12.21 -10.78 -33.29
C ARG A 7 11.18 -9.71 -33.65
N ALA A 8 10.84 -9.58 -34.93
CA ALA A 8 9.81 -8.65 -35.39
C ALA A 8 8.43 -9.02 -34.82
N LEU A 9 8.04 -10.29 -34.92
CA LEU A 9 6.78 -10.80 -34.37
C LEU A 9 6.70 -10.59 -32.85
N ALA A 10 7.77 -10.91 -32.12
CA ALA A 10 7.84 -10.72 -30.68
C ALA A 10 7.74 -9.24 -30.28
N SER A 11 8.39 -8.34 -31.03
CA SER A 11 8.30 -6.89 -30.78
C SER A 11 6.88 -6.36 -30.99
N THR A 12 6.20 -6.82 -32.03
CA THR A 12 4.81 -6.41 -32.31
C THR A 12 3.87 -6.93 -31.23
N ALA A 13 3.96 -8.21 -30.87
CA ALA A 13 3.14 -8.81 -29.82
C ALA A 13 3.34 -8.09 -28.46
N ALA A 14 4.58 -7.77 -28.10
CA ALA A 14 4.87 -7.04 -26.87
C ALA A 14 4.26 -5.64 -26.87
N ARG A 15 4.31 -4.92 -28.00
CA ARG A 15 3.69 -3.58 -28.11
C ARG A 15 2.18 -3.64 -28.02
N GLU A 16 1.55 -4.62 -28.64
CA GLU A 16 0.09 -4.79 -28.58
C GLU A 16 -0.37 -5.11 -27.15
N ALA A 17 0.31 -6.04 -26.48
CA ALA A 17 0.01 -6.37 -25.09
C ALA A 17 0.13 -5.13 -24.17
N VAL A 18 1.18 -4.32 -24.32
CA VAL A 18 1.36 -3.10 -23.52
C VAL A 18 0.25 -2.08 -23.80
N LYS A 19 -0.14 -1.90 -25.08
CA LYS A 19 -1.25 -1.02 -25.44
C LYS A 19 -2.58 -1.49 -24.87
N GLU A 20 -2.84 -2.79 -24.91
CA GLU A 20 -4.07 -3.37 -24.34
C GLU A 20 -4.14 -3.16 -22.83
N VAL A 21 -3.03 -3.38 -22.12
CA VAL A 21 -2.93 -3.11 -20.67
C VAL A 21 -3.17 -1.64 -20.36
N PHE A 22 -2.56 -0.70 -21.08
CA PHE A 22 -2.81 0.72 -20.87
C PHE A 22 -4.27 1.11 -21.16
N SER A 23 -4.87 0.55 -22.22
CA SER A 23 -6.28 0.75 -22.54
C SER A 23 -7.20 0.26 -21.42
N LEU A 24 -6.95 -0.93 -20.87
CA LEU A 24 -7.70 -1.47 -19.72
C LEU A 24 -7.58 -0.58 -18.48
N MET A 25 -6.42 0.06 -18.28
CA MET A 25 -6.17 1.01 -17.20
C MET A 25 -6.66 2.43 -17.51
N ARG A 26 -7.27 2.65 -18.69
CA ARG A 26 -7.71 3.96 -19.19
C ARG A 26 -6.57 4.99 -19.26
N VAL A 27 -5.36 4.52 -19.53
CA VAL A 27 -4.18 5.36 -19.76
C VAL A 27 -4.00 5.50 -21.26
N ASP A 28 -4.01 6.73 -21.76
CA ASP A 28 -3.67 7.00 -23.16
C ASP A 28 -2.16 7.21 -23.28
N PRO A 29 -1.41 6.29 -23.92
CA PRO A 29 0.04 6.44 -24.07
C PRO A 29 0.45 7.56 -25.03
N ALA A 30 -0.49 8.13 -25.80
CA ALA A 30 -0.23 9.30 -26.65
C ALA A 30 -0.39 10.63 -25.89
N ASP A 31 -1.08 10.61 -24.75
CA ASP A 31 -1.27 11.77 -23.89
C ASP A 31 -0.28 11.75 -22.71
N ILE A 32 0.65 12.71 -22.71
CA ILE A 32 1.67 12.81 -21.65
C ILE A 32 1.01 13.02 -20.29
N ASP A 33 -0.07 13.79 -20.20
CA ASP A 33 -0.72 14.08 -18.93
C ASP A 33 -1.39 12.83 -18.36
N SER A 34 -1.98 11.99 -19.21
CA SER A 34 -2.54 10.68 -18.83
C SER A 34 -1.47 9.76 -18.23
N VAL A 35 -0.30 9.66 -18.87
CA VAL A 35 0.81 8.81 -18.41
C VAL A 35 1.42 9.32 -17.11
N VAL A 36 1.60 10.64 -16.98
CA VAL A 36 2.12 11.27 -15.76
C VAL A 36 1.14 11.07 -14.61
N GLY A 37 -0.14 11.31 -14.83
CA GLY A 37 -1.20 11.11 -13.83
C GLY A 37 -1.23 9.68 -13.30
N PHE A 38 -1.18 8.68 -14.19
CA PHE A 38 -1.12 7.28 -13.79
C PHE A 38 0.14 6.96 -12.98
N THR A 39 1.29 7.51 -13.36
CA THR A 39 2.55 7.30 -12.64
C THR A 39 2.48 7.90 -11.22
N ASP A 40 1.87 9.07 -11.07
CA ASP A 40 1.72 9.72 -9.77
C ASP A 40 0.71 9.00 -8.88
N ASP A 41 -0.37 8.47 -9.43
CA ASP A 41 -1.32 7.61 -8.73
C ASP A 41 -0.63 6.35 -8.16
N LEU A 42 0.19 5.68 -8.96
CA LEU A 42 0.97 4.53 -8.50
C LEU A 42 1.94 4.89 -7.37
N ARG A 43 2.62 6.04 -7.48
CA ARG A 43 3.50 6.56 -6.42
C ARG A 43 2.71 6.90 -5.15
N TYR A 44 1.52 7.45 -5.29
CA TYR A 44 0.64 7.75 -4.17
C TYR A 44 0.19 6.47 -3.46
N LEU A 45 -0.29 5.47 -4.19
CA LEU A 45 -0.70 4.18 -3.64
C LEU A 45 0.46 3.48 -2.91
N ARG A 46 1.67 3.55 -3.46
CA ARG A 46 2.87 3.03 -2.78
C ARG A 46 3.12 3.72 -1.45
N ARG A 47 3.08 5.06 -1.42
CA ARG A 47 3.25 5.84 -0.18
C ARG A 47 2.17 5.52 0.85
N GLN A 48 0.92 5.36 0.41
CA GLN A 48 -0.17 4.96 1.29
C GLN A 48 0.06 3.58 1.89
N ARG A 49 0.49 2.59 1.09
CA ARG A 49 0.79 1.24 1.60
C ARG A 49 1.90 1.27 2.64
N GLU A 50 3.00 1.97 2.36
CA GLU A 50 4.11 2.13 3.31
C GLU A 50 3.66 2.85 4.60
N ALA A 51 2.74 3.82 4.50
CA ALA A 51 2.17 4.51 5.65
C ALA A 51 1.23 3.58 6.44
N ALA A 52 0.36 2.83 5.77
CA ALA A 52 -0.57 1.89 6.40
C ALA A 52 0.16 0.78 7.15
N GLU A 53 1.24 0.23 6.58
CA GLU A 53 2.09 -0.77 7.23
C GLU A 53 2.77 -0.19 8.50
N LYS A 54 3.18 1.08 8.48
CA LYS A 54 3.75 1.74 9.67
C LYS A 54 2.70 2.10 10.72
N ILE A 55 1.51 2.51 10.29
CA ILE A 55 0.41 2.91 11.18
C ILE A 55 -0.20 1.70 11.86
N SER A 56 -0.35 0.57 11.18
CA SER A 56 -0.92 -0.65 11.76
C SER A 56 -0.12 -1.11 12.99
N PHE A 57 1.21 -1.12 12.90
CA PHE A 57 2.08 -1.46 14.03
C PHE A 57 1.91 -0.48 15.21
N LYS A 58 1.89 0.83 14.93
CA LYS A 58 1.72 1.86 15.97
C LYS A 58 0.33 1.81 16.60
N ALA A 59 -0.72 1.54 15.83
CA ALA A 59 -2.09 1.41 16.31
C ALA A 59 -2.23 0.20 17.24
N VAL A 60 -1.66 -0.95 16.86
CA VAL A 60 -1.62 -2.14 17.72
C VAL A 60 -0.89 -1.84 19.02
N ALA A 61 0.29 -1.20 18.96
CA ALA A 61 1.04 -0.82 20.16
C ALA A 61 0.25 0.17 21.06
N ALA A 62 -0.46 1.12 20.47
CA ALA A 62 -1.30 2.07 21.21
C ALA A 62 -2.46 1.38 21.95
N ILE A 63 -3.09 0.38 21.32
CA ILE A 63 -4.15 -0.43 21.95
C ILE A 63 -3.58 -1.21 23.14
N PHE A 64 -2.46 -1.90 22.95
CA PHE A 64 -1.82 -2.67 24.02
C PHE A 64 -1.37 -1.80 25.19
N THR A 65 -0.72 -0.67 24.92
CA THR A 65 -0.29 0.26 25.97
C THR A 65 -1.49 0.82 26.74
N THR A 66 -2.55 1.24 26.05
CA THR A 66 -3.78 1.72 26.71
C THR A 66 -4.40 0.63 27.59
N ALA A 67 -4.47 -0.61 27.11
CA ALA A 67 -5.01 -1.73 27.87
C ALA A 67 -4.17 -2.04 29.12
N VAL A 68 -2.84 -2.09 29.00
CA VAL A 68 -1.93 -2.35 30.11
C VAL A 68 -1.97 -1.22 31.15
N THR A 69 -1.96 0.03 30.71
CA THR A 69 -2.07 1.19 31.61
C THR A 69 -3.41 1.21 32.32
N GLY A 70 -4.51 0.95 31.62
CA GLY A 70 -5.85 0.84 32.22
C GLY A 70 -5.94 -0.27 33.26
N ALA A 71 -5.44 -1.48 32.92
CA ALA A 71 -5.41 -2.60 33.84
C ALA A 71 -4.54 -2.31 35.08
N GLY A 72 -3.36 -1.72 34.89
CA GLY A 72 -2.47 -1.31 35.98
C GLY A 72 -3.11 -0.29 36.92
N ALA A 73 -3.84 0.68 36.37
CA ALA A 73 -4.57 1.66 37.17
C ALA A 73 -5.67 1.00 38.02
N LEU A 74 -6.43 0.05 37.46
CA LEU A 74 -7.45 -0.70 38.21
C LEU A 74 -6.83 -1.53 39.34
N VAL A 75 -5.69 -2.19 39.08
CA VAL A 75 -4.97 -2.95 40.09
C VAL A 75 -4.46 -2.05 41.21
N TRP A 76 -3.86 -0.91 40.87
CA TRP A 76 -3.35 0.06 41.85
C TRP A 76 -4.47 0.61 42.74
N LEU A 77 -5.60 1.03 42.14
CA LEU A 77 -6.74 1.52 42.89
C LEU A 77 -7.34 0.45 43.79
N GLY A 78 -7.46 -0.79 43.31
CA GLY A 78 -7.92 -1.92 44.12
C GLY A 78 -6.98 -2.24 45.30
N LEU A 79 -5.66 -2.16 45.10
CA LEU A 79 -4.67 -2.30 46.16
C LEU A 79 -4.77 -1.17 47.19
N GLN A 80 -4.93 0.08 46.76
CA GLN A 80 -5.13 1.19 47.69
C GLN A 80 -6.38 0.98 48.55
N ASP A 81 -7.52 0.63 47.94
CA ASP A 81 -8.78 0.39 48.64
C ASP A 81 -8.70 -0.79 49.62
N PHE A 82 -7.90 -1.83 49.30
CA PHE A 82 -7.63 -2.94 50.20
C PHE A 82 -6.79 -2.55 51.43
N PHE A 83 -5.77 -1.68 51.26
CA PHE A 83 -4.90 -1.26 52.36
C PHE A 83 -5.46 -0.09 53.20
N THR A 84 -6.46 0.64 52.70
CA THR A 84 -7.13 1.72 53.46
C THR A 84 -8.39 1.27 54.19
N ARG A 85 -8.81 0.01 54.02
CA ARG A 85 -9.81 -0.67 54.85
C ARG A 85 -9.17 -1.42 55.99
#